data_AF-A0A9R0QQ88-F1
#
_entry.id   AF-A0A9R0QQ88-F1
#
_cell.length_a   1.000
_cell.length_b   1.000
_cell.length_c   1.000
_cell.angle_alpha   90.00
_cell.angle_beta   90.00
_cell.angle_gamma   90.00
#
_symmetry.space_group_name_H-M   'P 1'
#
loop_
_entity.id
_entity.type
_entity.pdbx_description
1 polymer ?
#
loop_
_entity_poly.entity_id
_entity_poly.type
_entity_poly.pdbx_seq_one_letter_code
_entity_poly.pdbx_strand_id
1 'polypeptide(L)'
;MVFTHTWDFTEVTIYSSDTGRWTTVESGWIDKTPIGLPVFLNGTLHLMTTEYSIVTVDTEGKVWGQIDIPGNMRDSSDYPFIGQSQGRLYAWCINDNVDVCQLLVWALEDYGGAKWALKDTVNVSELFGRDRYKYVEPLAIHPDCDLIFLTDQRGKAISYDMDSKKVHVIGTHETFYGAIPYVPCFAEWPSDGH
;
A
#
# COMPACT_ATOMS: atom_id res chain seq x y z
N MET A 1 15.50 -5.36 -6.11
CA MET A 1 15.31 -6.27 -4.95
C MET A 1 13.95 -6.95 -5.08
N VAL A 2 13.85 -8.26 -4.81
CA VAL A 2 12.58 -9.02 -4.88
C VAL A 2 12.41 -9.81 -3.58
N PHE A 3 11.20 -9.82 -3.02
CA PHE A 3 10.87 -10.57 -1.82
C PHE A 3 9.85 -11.66 -2.15
N THR A 4 10.05 -12.84 -1.62
CA THR A 4 9.06 -13.93 -1.60
C THR A 4 9.02 -14.54 -0.19
N HIS A 5 7.92 -15.19 0.17
CA HIS A 5 7.70 -15.79 1.49
C HIS A 5 7.05 -17.16 1.34
N THR A 6 7.19 -18.01 2.35
CA THR A 6 6.44 -19.26 2.46
C THR A 6 4.99 -18.97 2.86
N TRP A 7 4.07 -19.91 2.59
CA TRP A 7 2.64 -19.73 2.90
C TRP A 7 2.36 -19.50 4.39
N ASP A 8 3.24 -19.97 5.27
CA ASP A 8 3.17 -19.81 6.71
C ASP A 8 4.04 -18.65 7.23
N PHE A 9 4.70 -17.89 6.34
CA PHE A 9 5.59 -16.76 6.67
C PHE A 9 6.67 -17.08 7.69
N THR A 10 7.04 -18.36 7.83
CA THR A 10 8.15 -18.79 8.69
C THR A 10 9.50 -18.39 8.12
N GLU A 11 9.58 -18.19 6.81
CA GLU A 11 10.79 -17.76 6.12
C GLU A 11 10.49 -16.64 5.11
N VAL A 12 11.43 -15.70 5.01
CA VAL A 12 11.44 -14.67 3.98
C VAL A 12 12.66 -14.89 3.08
N THR A 13 12.41 -14.93 1.78
CA THR A 13 13.45 -15.10 0.76
C THR A 13 13.67 -13.78 0.03
N ILE A 14 14.92 -13.35 0.03
CA ILE A 14 15.35 -12.00 -0.31
C ILE A 14 16.34 -12.06 -1.49
N TYR A 15 16.01 -11.38 -2.58
CA TYR A 15 16.93 -11.18 -3.71
C TYR A 15 17.67 -9.85 -3.61
N SER A 16 18.99 -9.91 -3.50
CA SER A 16 19.86 -8.74 -3.60
C SER A 16 20.32 -8.55 -5.05
N SER A 17 20.04 -7.37 -5.63
CA SER A 17 20.56 -6.98 -6.94
C SER A 17 22.09 -6.83 -6.93
N ASP A 18 22.64 -6.32 -5.83
CA ASP A 18 24.07 -6.01 -5.71
C ASP A 18 24.93 -7.28 -5.74
N THR A 19 24.41 -8.37 -5.18
CA THR A 19 25.09 -9.67 -5.15
C THR A 19 24.58 -10.64 -6.20
N GLY A 20 23.40 -10.36 -6.80
CA GLY A 20 22.69 -11.26 -7.70
C GLY A 20 22.21 -12.56 -7.04
N ARG A 21 22.11 -12.60 -5.70
CA ARG A 21 21.82 -13.83 -4.94
C ARG A 21 20.52 -13.75 -4.16
N TRP A 22 19.90 -14.91 -4.00
CA TRP A 22 18.81 -15.14 -3.07
C TRP A 22 19.37 -15.57 -1.70
N THR A 23 18.81 -15.00 -0.64
CA THR A 23 19.08 -15.37 0.75
C THR A 23 17.76 -15.67 1.43
N THR A 24 17.66 -16.81 2.10
CA THR A 24 16.49 -17.18 2.90
C THR A 24 16.83 -16.97 4.37
N VAL A 25 15.95 -16.28 5.08
CA VAL A 25 16.07 -16.00 6.51
C VAL A 25 14.81 -16.45 7.23
N GLU A 26 14.97 -16.98 8.45
CA GLU A 26 13.84 -17.20 9.34
C GLU A 26 13.15 -15.86 9.61
N SER A 27 11.84 -15.86 9.56
CA SER A 27 11.03 -14.67 9.78
C SER A 27 11.10 -14.23 11.23
N GLY A 28 11.39 -12.95 11.45
CA GLY A 28 11.27 -12.33 12.76
C GLY A 28 9.83 -12.04 13.18
N TRP A 29 8.85 -12.26 12.29
CA TRP A 29 7.44 -12.06 12.57
C TRP A 29 6.80 -13.36 13.05
N ILE A 30 6.16 -13.33 14.22
CA ILE A 30 5.48 -14.49 14.81
C ILE A 30 3.97 -14.31 14.64
N ASP A 31 3.30 -15.34 14.11
CA ASP A 31 1.84 -15.38 13.94
C ASP A 31 1.27 -14.19 13.14
N LYS A 32 1.95 -13.78 12.07
CA LYS A 32 1.53 -12.69 11.19
C LYS A 32 1.18 -13.21 9.81
N THR A 33 0.02 -12.78 9.29
CA THR A 33 -0.37 -13.05 7.89
C THR A 33 -0.43 -11.73 7.12
N PRO A 34 0.55 -11.42 6.26
CA PRO A 34 0.49 -10.20 5.48
C PRO A 34 -0.46 -10.31 4.31
N ILE A 35 -0.92 -9.14 3.90
CA ILE A 35 -1.99 -8.91 2.94
C ILE A 35 -1.66 -7.69 2.08
N GLY A 36 -2.30 -7.61 0.92
CA GLY A 36 -2.11 -6.50 0.00
C GLY A 36 -0.73 -6.50 -0.66
N LEU A 37 -0.32 -5.33 -1.16
CA LEU A 37 0.94 -5.16 -1.89
C LEU A 37 2.06 -4.67 -0.96
N PRO A 38 3.30 -5.15 -1.18
CA PRO A 38 4.46 -4.65 -0.44
C PRO A 38 4.77 -3.20 -0.78
N VAL A 39 5.24 -2.45 0.22
CA VAL A 39 5.73 -1.09 0.05
C VAL A 39 7.19 -1.02 0.46
N PHE A 40 8.02 -0.49 -0.43
CA PHE A 40 9.44 -0.29 -0.14
C PHE A 40 9.70 1.18 0.18
N LEU A 41 10.30 1.45 1.33
CA LEU A 41 10.62 2.80 1.78
C LEU A 41 11.92 2.78 2.59
N ASN A 42 12.88 3.63 2.22
CA ASN A 42 14.14 3.83 2.96
C ASN A 42 14.92 2.55 3.30
N GLY A 43 14.97 1.58 2.38
CA GLY A 43 15.69 0.32 2.62
C GLY A 43 14.90 -0.71 3.45
N THR A 44 13.60 -0.48 3.66
CA THR A 44 12.75 -1.34 4.48
C THR A 44 11.49 -1.71 3.71
N LEU A 45 11.19 -3.01 3.71
CA LEU A 45 9.93 -3.56 3.21
C LEU A 45 8.85 -3.37 4.28
N HIS A 46 7.66 -2.97 3.87
CA HIS A 46 6.48 -2.80 4.69
C HIS A 46 5.34 -3.64 4.12
N LEU A 47 4.65 -4.38 4.98
CA LEU A 47 3.52 -5.22 4.62
C LEU A 47 2.40 -5.04 5.65
N MET A 48 1.18 -4.78 5.19
CA MET A 48 0.00 -4.83 6.04
C MET A 48 -0.26 -6.27 6.47
N THR A 49 -0.82 -6.51 7.67
CA THR A 49 -1.21 -7.84 8.15
C THR A 49 -2.66 -7.92 8.58
N THR A 50 -3.18 -9.14 8.69
CA THR A 50 -4.53 -9.44 9.20
C THR A 50 -4.76 -8.96 10.63
N GLU A 51 -3.70 -8.69 11.39
CA GLU A 51 -3.74 -8.17 12.76
C GLU A 51 -3.85 -6.64 12.82
N TYR A 52 -4.10 -5.96 11.68
CA TYR A 52 -4.18 -4.50 11.60
C TYR A 52 -2.89 -3.83 12.10
N SER A 53 -1.77 -4.33 11.60
CA SER A 53 -0.43 -3.80 11.85
C SER A 53 0.40 -3.86 10.58
N ILE A 54 1.42 -3.01 10.48
CA ILE A 54 2.39 -3.05 9.38
C ILE A 54 3.65 -3.74 9.90
N VAL A 55 4.00 -4.87 9.33
CA VAL A 55 5.26 -5.54 9.63
C VAL A 55 6.36 -5.01 8.71
N THR A 56 7.57 -4.95 9.24
CA THR A 56 8.73 -4.37 8.56
C THR A 56 9.95 -5.27 8.63
N VAL A 57 10.72 -5.29 7.56
CA VAL A 57 12.01 -5.99 7.47
C VAL A 57 12.96 -5.20 6.58
N ASP A 58 14.22 -5.06 7.00
CA ASP A 58 15.25 -4.43 6.18
C ASP A 58 15.59 -5.27 4.94
N THR A 59 16.39 -4.69 4.04
CA THR A 59 16.77 -5.38 2.81
C THR A 59 17.67 -6.59 3.00
N GLU A 60 18.21 -6.79 4.20
CA GLU A 60 19.15 -7.87 4.51
C GLU A 60 18.49 -8.99 5.34
N GLY A 61 17.23 -8.81 5.75
CA GLY A 61 16.54 -9.74 6.63
C GLY A 61 17.06 -9.72 8.08
N LYS A 62 17.67 -8.62 8.53
CA LYS A 62 18.35 -8.52 9.83
C LYS A 62 17.57 -7.72 10.86
N VAL A 63 16.99 -6.60 10.46
CA VAL A 63 16.17 -5.74 11.32
C VAL A 63 14.71 -5.97 10.99
N TRP A 64 13.96 -6.42 12.01
CA TRP A 64 12.54 -6.72 11.94
C TRP A 64 11.80 -5.79 12.89
N GLY A 65 10.60 -5.34 12.49
CA GLY A 65 9.81 -4.44 13.31
C GLY A 65 8.32 -4.49 12.99
N GLN A 66 7.55 -3.75 13.76
CA GLN A 66 6.11 -3.57 13.59
C GLN A 66 5.75 -2.10 13.81
N ILE A 67 4.83 -1.60 13.01
CA ILE A 67 4.24 -0.25 13.12
C ILE A 67 2.74 -0.43 13.29
N ASP A 68 2.18 0.19 14.33
CA ASP A 68 0.74 0.22 14.54
C ASP A 68 0.07 1.20 13.56
N ILE A 69 -1.13 0.87 13.10
CA ILE A 69 -1.95 1.74 12.24
C ILE A 69 -2.84 2.68 13.09
N PRO A 70 -3.42 3.73 12.49
CA PRO A 70 -4.44 4.55 13.17
C PRO A 70 -5.61 3.70 13.69
N GLY A 71 -5.99 3.90 14.95
CA GLY A 71 -6.97 3.03 15.63
C GLY A 71 -8.35 2.97 14.96
N ASN A 72 -8.81 4.08 14.38
CA ASN A 72 -10.09 4.18 13.68
C ASN A 72 -10.11 3.43 12.33
N MET A 73 -8.97 2.98 11.80
CA MET A 73 -8.94 2.15 10.60
C MET A 73 -9.44 0.72 10.86
N ARG A 74 -9.43 0.27 12.13
CA ARG A 74 -9.90 -1.06 12.52
C ARG A 74 -11.42 -1.20 12.45
N ASP A 75 -12.13 -0.08 12.33
CA ASP A 75 -13.59 -0.04 12.26
C ASP A 75 -14.11 -0.19 10.82
N SER A 76 -13.22 -0.26 9.82
CA SER A 76 -13.57 -0.51 8.41
C SER A 76 -13.89 -1.99 8.21
N SER A 77 -14.81 -2.29 7.27
CA SER A 77 -15.07 -3.67 6.85
C SER A 77 -13.93 -4.32 6.06
N ASP A 78 -13.05 -3.50 5.45
CA ASP A 78 -11.91 -3.95 4.65
C ASP A 78 -10.58 -3.60 5.32
N TYR A 79 -9.55 -4.39 5.00
CA TYR A 79 -8.21 -4.10 5.48
C TYR A 79 -7.65 -2.81 4.86
N PRO A 80 -6.91 -2.00 5.63
CA PRO A 80 -6.29 -0.80 5.09
C PRO A 80 -5.23 -1.13 4.05
N PHE A 81 -5.13 -0.27 3.04
CA PHE A 81 -4.10 -0.30 2.04
C PHE A 81 -2.93 0.56 2.50
N ILE A 82 -1.73 0.19 2.07
CA ILE A 82 -0.52 0.96 2.31
C ILE A 82 0.15 1.33 1.00
N GLY A 83 0.90 2.42 1.03
CA GLY A 83 1.66 2.91 -0.11
C GLY A 83 2.71 3.91 0.32
N GLN A 84 3.57 4.29 -0.62
CA GLN A 84 4.59 5.32 -0.40
C GLN A 84 4.32 6.49 -1.34
N SER A 85 4.43 7.70 -0.81
CA SER A 85 4.45 8.92 -1.61
C SER A 85 5.41 9.93 -0.98
N GLN A 86 6.22 10.61 -1.79
CA GLN A 86 7.15 11.66 -1.39
C GLN A 86 8.06 11.25 -0.21
N GLY A 87 8.52 10.00 -0.21
CA GLY A 87 9.38 9.46 0.85
C GLY A 87 8.69 9.22 2.20
N ARG A 88 7.36 9.15 2.23
CA ARG A 88 6.56 8.85 3.42
C ARG A 88 5.67 7.64 3.19
N LEU A 89 5.40 6.92 4.28
CA LEU A 89 4.44 5.83 4.29
C LEU A 89 3.03 6.39 4.48
N TYR A 90 2.10 5.95 3.65
CA TYR A 90 0.69 6.27 3.72
C TYR A 90 -0.11 5.00 3.99
N ALA A 91 -1.21 5.16 4.71
CA ALA A 91 -2.21 4.14 4.91
C ALA A 91 -3.59 4.75 4.66
N TRP A 92 -4.48 4.00 4.04
CA TRP A 92 -5.84 4.47 3.76
C TRP A 92 -6.85 3.34 3.77
N CYS A 93 -8.09 3.67 4.11
CA CYS A 93 -9.19 2.73 4.14
C CYS A 93 -10.50 3.44 3.76
N ILE A 94 -11.54 2.64 3.50
CA ILE A 94 -12.90 3.14 3.35
C ILE A 94 -13.62 2.96 4.68
N ASN A 95 -13.98 4.06 5.32
CA ASN A 95 -14.94 4.04 6.41
C ASN A 95 -16.33 3.84 5.79
N ASP A 96 -16.93 2.67 5.98
CA ASP A 96 -18.16 2.24 5.32
C ASP A 96 -19.37 2.14 6.28
N ASN A 97 -19.28 2.83 7.42
CA ASN A 97 -20.36 3.00 8.39
C ASN A 97 -21.72 3.27 7.72
N VAL A 98 -22.81 2.83 8.37
CA VAL A 98 -24.15 2.80 7.77
C VAL A 98 -24.53 4.14 7.10
N ASP A 99 -24.21 5.25 7.75
CA ASP A 99 -24.60 6.60 7.32
C ASP A 99 -23.53 7.35 6.50
N VAL A 100 -22.28 6.90 6.51
CA VAL A 100 -21.14 7.64 5.91
C VAL A 100 -20.22 6.67 5.18
N CYS A 101 -19.90 6.99 3.93
CA CYS A 101 -18.91 6.27 3.14
C CYS A 101 -17.78 7.21 2.68
N GLN A 102 -16.64 7.12 3.35
CA GLN A 102 -15.52 8.05 3.19
C GLN A 102 -14.20 7.31 2.99
N LEU A 103 -13.39 7.82 2.07
CA LEU A 103 -11.97 7.51 2.02
C LEU A 103 -11.26 8.31 3.12
N LEU A 104 -10.52 7.61 3.97
CA LEU A 104 -9.64 8.21 4.99
C LEU A 104 -8.19 7.95 4.61
N VAL A 105 -7.39 9.00 4.47
CA VAL A 105 -5.97 8.89 4.09
C VAL A 105 -5.08 9.45 5.19
N TRP A 106 -4.13 8.65 5.64
CA TRP A 106 -3.20 8.98 6.71
C TRP A 106 -1.76 8.89 6.21
N ALA A 107 -0.92 9.79 6.68
CA ALA A 107 0.53 9.73 6.47
C ALA A 107 1.24 9.50 7.81
N LEU A 108 2.26 8.65 7.79
CA LEU A 108 3.13 8.42 8.93
C LEU A 108 4.13 9.59 9.03
N GLU A 109 3.96 10.45 10.04
CA GLU A 109 4.80 11.64 10.24
C GLU A 109 6.01 11.36 11.13
N ASP A 110 5.86 10.46 12.10
CA ASP A 110 6.93 10.01 12.98
C ASP A 110 7.05 8.49 12.88
N TYR A 111 8.04 8.04 12.11
CA TYR A 111 8.30 6.62 11.89
C TYR A 111 8.65 5.89 13.19
N GLY A 112 9.54 6.46 14.01
CA GLY A 112 10.01 5.83 15.26
C GLY A 112 8.94 5.80 16.36
N GLY A 113 8.03 6.77 16.35
CA GLY A 113 6.92 6.86 17.29
C GLY A 113 5.59 6.28 16.77
N ALA A 114 5.55 5.73 15.55
CA ALA A 114 4.32 5.28 14.88
C ALA A 114 3.19 6.34 14.88
N LYS A 115 3.53 7.63 14.72
CA LYS A 115 2.53 8.71 14.76
C LYS A 115 2.01 9.02 13.37
N TRP A 116 0.71 8.89 13.22
CA TRP A 116 -0.01 9.14 11.98
C TRP A 116 -0.78 10.46 12.05
N ALA A 117 -0.81 11.17 10.92
CA ALA A 117 -1.65 12.34 10.72
C ALA A 117 -2.66 12.10 9.60
N LEU A 118 -3.92 12.43 9.85
CA LEU A 118 -4.98 12.40 8.85
C LEU A 118 -4.71 13.50 7.82
N LYS A 119 -4.47 13.12 6.57
CA LYS A 119 -4.18 14.03 5.46
C LYS A 119 -5.41 14.37 4.65
N ASP A 120 -6.31 13.41 4.49
CA ASP A 120 -7.50 13.64 3.71
C ASP A 120 -8.69 12.80 4.16
N THR A 121 -9.88 13.38 3.98
CA THR A 121 -11.18 12.75 4.14
C THR A 121 -12.07 13.21 3.00
N VAL A 122 -12.54 12.27 2.19
CA VAL A 122 -13.42 12.58 1.06
C VAL A 122 -14.53 11.56 0.95
N ASN A 123 -15.76 12.02 0.67
CA ASN A 123 -16.88 11.13 0.48
C ASN A 123 -16.69 10.32 -0.82
N VAL A 124 -16.95 9.02 -0.75
CA VAL A 124 -16.88 8.14 -1.92
C VAL A 124 -17.87 8.60 -3.00
N SER A 125 -19.02 9.15 -2.62
CA SER A 125 -19.99 9.71 -3.56
C SER A 125 -19.44 10.90 -4.35
N GLU A 126 -18.59 11.74 -3.74
CA GLU A 126 -17.92 12.86 -4.41
C GLU A 126 -16.85 12.37 -5.39
N LEU A 127 -16.10 11.34 -5.01
CA LEU A 127 -15.10 10.71 -5.87
C LEU A 127 -15.72 10.09 -7.14
N PHE A 128 -16.82 9.34 -6.97
CA PHE A 128 -17.40 8.57 -8.08
C PHE A 128 -18.58 9.27 -8.76
N GLY A 129 -19.13 10.32 -8.16
CA GLY A 129 -20.35 10.99 -8.61
C GLY A 129 -21.59 10.11 -8.48
N ARG A 130 -21.64 9.27 -7.43
CA ARG A 130 -22.66 8.22 -7.23
C ARG A 130 -23.12 8.19 -5.78
N ASP A 131 -24.42 8.36 -5.56
CA ASP A 131 -24.98 8.32 -4.21
C ASP A 131 -24.93 6.90 -3.60
N ARG A 132 -24.59 6.84 -2.31
CA ARG A 132 -24.67 5.63 -1.45
C ARG A 132 -23.92 4.40 -1.96
N TYR A 133 -22.87 4.60 -2.75
CA TYR A 133 -22.05 3.50 -3.23
C TYR A 133 -20.85 3.28 -2.30
N LYS A 134 -20.68 2.05 -1.80
CA LYS A 134 -19.69 1.73 -0.76
C LYS A 134 -18.51 0.88 -1.21
N TYR A 135 -18.58 0.29 -2.41
CA TYR A 135 -17.62 -0.73 -2.86
C TYR A 135 -16.52 -0.12 -3.72
N VAL A 136 -15.58 0.56 -3.06
CA VAL A 136 -14.41 1.15 -3.71
C VAL A 136 -13.17 0.37 -3.33
N GLU A 137 -12.37 0.04 -4.34
CA GLU A 137 -11.10 -0.65 -4.19
C GLU A 137 -9.96 0.33 -4.52
N PRO A 138 -9.10 0.63 -3.55
CA PRO A 138 -7.89 1.36 -3.84
C PRO A 138 -6.89 0.54 -4.67
N LEU A 139 -6.22 1.20 -5.60
CA LEU A 139 -5.28 0.57 -6.52
C LEU A 139 -3.84 0.92 -6.18
N ALA A 140 -3.55 2.22 -6.01
CA ALA A 140 -2.20 2.72 -5.83
C ALA A 140 -2.22 4.14 -5.28
N ILE A 141 -1.09 4.55 -4.70
CA ILE A 141 -0.73 5.96 -4.51
C ILE A 141 0.48 6.27 -5.38
N HIS A 142 0.52 7.46 -5.99
CA HIS A 142 1.64 7.87 -6.82
C HIS A 142 2.87 8.13 -5.93
N PRO A 143 4.06 7.61 -6.28
CA PRO A 143 5.26 7.68 -5.43
C PRO A 143 5.79 9.09 -5.21
N ASP A 144 5.50 10.01 -6.14
CA ASP A 144 6.05 11.39 -6.11
C ASP A 144 4.98 12.48 -5.98
N CYS A 145 3.70 12.11 -6.04
CA CYS A 145 2.58 13.05 -6.08
C CYS A 145 1.53 12.62 -5.07
N ASP A 146 0.81 13.56 -4.48
CA ASP A 146 -0.34 13.29 -3.60
C ASP A 146 -1.58 12.84 -4.42
N LEU A 147 -1.40 11.85 -5.31
CA LEU A 147 -2.40 11.27 -6.20
C LEU A 147 -2.72 9.84 -5.78
N ILE A 148 -4.00 9.52 -5.61
CA ILE A 148 -4.50 8.17 -5.31
C ILE A 148 -5.31 7.65 -6.49
N PHE A 149 -5.12 6.38 -6.83
CA PHE A 149 -5.89 5.67 -7.85
C PHE A 149 -6.88 4.73 -7.19
N LEU A 150 -8.13 4.78 -7.62
CA LEU A 150 -9.24 4.03 -7.05
C LEU A 150 -10.11 3.46 -8.17
N THR A 151 -10.74 2.32 -7.95
CA THR A 151 -11.76 1.76 -8.82
C THR A 151 -13.03 1.45 -8.04
N ASP A 152 -14.17 1.45 -8.72
CA ASP A 152 -15.39 0.83 -8.20
C ASP A 152 -15.70 -0.50 -8.90
N GLN A 153 -16.53 -1.34 -8.28
CA GLN A 153 -16.98 -2.61 -8.87
C GLN A 153 -17.94 -2.42 -10.06
N ARG A 154 -18.29 -1.17 -10.38
CA ARG A 154 -19.06 -0.81 -11.58
C ARG A 154 -18.12 -0.38 -12.72
N GLY A 155 -16.82 -0.60 -12.57
CA GLY A 155 -15.79 -0.44 -13.59
C GLY A 155 -15.30 0.98 -13.80
N LYS A 156 -15.65 1.96 -12.96
CA LYS A 156 -15.08 3.32 -13.06
C LYS A 156 -13.73 3.34 -12.33
N ALA A 157 -12.66 3.66 -13.04
CA ALA A 157 -11.35 3.93 -12.46
C ALA A 157 -11.07 5.44 -12.47
N ILE A 158 -10.58 5.97 -11.36
CA ILE A 158 -10.28 7.39 -11.19
C ILE A 158 -8.88 7.60 -10.62
N SER A 159 -8.33 8.78 -10.88
CA SER A 159 -7.27 9.37 -10.08
C SER A 159 -7.84 10.53 -9.27
N TYR A 160 -7.40 10.65 -8.02
CA TYR A 160 -7.80 11.68 -7.07
C TYR A 160 -6.57 12.42 -6.56
N ASP A 161 -6.52 13.72 -6.78
CA ASP A 161 -5.48 14.62 -6.30
C ASP A 161 -5.88 15.17 -4.92
N MET A 162 -5.14 14.80 -3.88
CA MET A 162 -5.44 15.19 -2.51
C MET A 162 -5.18 16.68 -2.25
N ASP A 163 -4.30 17.33 -3.01
CA ASP A 163 -4.00 18.76 -2.85
C ASP A 163 -5.09 19.61 -3.50
N SER A 164 -5.37 19.34 -4.77
CA SER A 164 -6.35 20.11 -5.53
C SER A 164 -7.80 19.66 -5.32
N LYS A 165 -7.99 18.52 -4.64
CA LYS A 165 -9.29 17.83 -4.46
C LYS A 165 -9.97 17.47 -5.78
N LYS A 166 -9.20 17.37 -6.87
CA LYS A 166 -9.72 17.09 -8.21
C LYS A 166 -9.74 15.60 -8.47
N VAL A 167 -10.79 15.16 -9.17
CA VAL A 167 -10.95 13.79 -9.64
C VAL A 167 -10.87 13.77 -11.15
N HIS A 168 -10.09 12.84 -11.70
CA HIS A 168 -10.04 12.56 -13.13
C HIS A 168 -10.43 11.11 -13.38
N VAL A 169 -11.30 10.89 -14.37
CA VAL A 169 -11.64 9.53 -14.82
C VAL A 169 -10.51 9.03 -15.71
N ILE A 170 -9.92 7.90 -15.34
CA ILE A 170 -8.83 7.27 -16.09
C ILE A 170 -9.29 6.02 -16.86
N GLY A 171 -10.45 5.47 -16.51
CA GLY A 171 -11.05 4.35 -17.23
C GLY A 171 -12.48 4.02 -16.81
N THR A 172 -13.15 3.23 -17.64
CA THR A 172 -14.50 2.69 -17.42
C THR A 172 -14.50 1.17 -17.61
N HIS A 173 -15.62 0.49 -17.38
CA HIS A 173 -15.69 -0.98 -17.49
C HIS A 173 -15.28 -1.50 -18.88
N GLU A 174 -15.35 -0.64 -19.91
CA GLU A 174 -15.00 -0.97 -21.29
C GLU A 174 -13.49 -0.83 -21.54
N THR A 175 -12.81 -0.01 -20.74
CA THR A 175 -11.42 0.40 -20.98
C THR A 175 -10.47 0.02 -19.85
N PHE A 176 -10.99 -0.46 -18.71
CA PHE A 176 -10.22 -0.74 -17.51
C PHE A 176 -10.63 -2.08 -16.90
N TYR A 177 -9.72 -3.06 -17.00
CA TYR A 177 -9.89 -4.42 -16.49
C TYR A 177 -9.11 -4.66 -15.18
N GLY A 178 -8.45 -3.63 -14.66
CA GLY A 178 -7.58 -3.70 -13.48
C GLY A 178 -6.23 -3.05 -13.76
N ALA A 179 -5.50 -2.77 -12.67
CA ALA A 179 -4.13 -2.29 -12.72
C ALA A 179 -3.32 -2.91 -11.57
N ILE A 180 -2.03 -3.08 -11.81
CA ILE A 180 -1.06 -3.41 -10.77
C ILE A 180 -0.04 -2.27 -10.75
N PRO A 181 0.25 -1.67 -9.58
CA PRO A 181 1.29 -0.66 -9.48
C PRO A 181 2.61 -1.20 -10.03
N TYR A 182 3.23 -0.48 -10.96
CA TYR A 182 4.55 -0.83 -11.44
C TYR A 182 5.57 -0.50 -10.36
N VAL A 183 6.26 -1.52 -9.86
CA VAL A 183 7.42 -1.36 -8.97
C VAL A 183 8.67 -1.50 -9.84
N PRO A 184 9.34 -0.40 -10.22
CA PRO A 184 10.53 -0.48 -11.05
C PRO A 184 11.64 -1.26 -10.34
N CYS A 185 12.08 -2.36 -10.95
CA CYS A 185 13.30 -3.07 -10.55
C CYS A 185 14.44 -2.56 -11.43
N PHE A 186 15.21 -1.59 -10.94
CA PHE A 186 16.45 -1.15 -11.58
C PHE A 186 17.58 -2.13 -11.22
N ALA A 187 17.50 -3.36 -11.69
CA ALA A 187 18.68 -4.22 -11.74
C ALA A 187 19.45 -3.88 -13.02
N GLU A 188 20.66 -3.34 -12.89
CA GLU A 188 21.58 -3.23 -14.03
C GLU A 188 21.84 -4.63 -14.55
N TRP A 189 21.68 -4.83 -15.86
CA TRP A 189 22.03 -6.10 -16.48
C TRP A 189 23.55 -6.24 -16.40
N PRO A 190 24.09 -7.42 -16.01
CA PRO A 190 25.52 -7.65 -16.13
C PRO A 190 25.90 -7.42 -17.58
N SER A 191 26.77 -6.46 -17.87
CA SER A 191 27.34 -6.30 -19.20
C SER A 191 27.98 -7.63 -19.58
N ASP A 192 27.52 -8.26 -20.67
CA ASP A 192 28.10 -9.49 -21.19
C ASP A 192 29.62 -9.33 -21.26
N GLY A 193 30.32 -10.05 -20.38
CA GLY A 193 31.78 -10.07 -20.37
C GLY A 193 32.28 -10.70 -21.66
N HIS A 194 33.09 -9.94 -22.40
CA HIS A 194 33.82 -10.42 -23.58
C HIS A 194 34.81 -11.53 -23.25
#